data_AF-A0A937B1G4-F1
#
_entry.id   AF-A0A937B1G4-F1
#
_cell.length_a   1.000
_cell.length_b   1.000
_cell.length_c   1.000
_cell.angle_alpha   90.00
_cell.angle_beta   90.00
_cell.angle_gamma   90.00
#
_symmetry.space_group_name_H-M   'P 1'
#
loop_
_entity.id
_entity.type
_entity.pdbx_description
1 polymer ?
#
loop_
_entity_poly.entity_id
_entity_poly.type
_entity_poly.pdbx_seq_one_letter_code
_entity_poly.pdbx_strand_id
1 'polypeptide(L)'
;MQRTLFDKIWDQHVIADLGNGFVLLHIDRLLLHDLSGGKALREAIDKGYPPAQPRLTYGTPDHTMSTKPGRTDKTYPPGEPLLRSMRETTSRYGIKLFDLGQDGQGIVHVMGPEQGLTLPGTTLVCGDSHTSTHGGLGSLAFGIGSSELVHVIATQTMVQRKPKRLRANFEGKLEPGVTAKDMILHLIGELGTAAGTGYSVEYAGSAVRALPVEARLTLCNLTIEMGARTGMVAPDDTTYEYLNGRDYAPKGAMWDRAVAHWRTLPTDPDAEFDREHTVDMKNVAPQITWGTSPEHVIAVDRAIPDPSKAPEEKRGAWEAALKYQGLE
;
A
#
# COMPACT_ATOMS: atom_id res chain seq x y z
N MET A 1 6.05 27.15 -6.30
CA MET A 1 6.96 26.12 -5.81
C MET A 1 6.64 24.83 -6.54
N GLN A 2 7.66 24.17 -7.04
CA GLN A 2 7.61 22.85 -7.64
C GLN A 2 7.19 21.85 -6.56
N ARG A 3 6.23 20.98 -6.87
CA ARG A 3 5.64 20.06 -5.91
C ARG A 3 5.83 18.62 -6.36
N THR A 4 6.14 17.76 -5.39
CA THR A 4 6.12 16.32 -5.58
C THR A 4 4.68 15.82 -5.75
N LEU A 5 4.49 14.62 -6.31
CA LEU A 5 3.20 13.94 -6.33
C LEU A 5 2.60 13.86 -4.92
N PHE A 6 3.43 13.49 -3.95
CA PHE A 6 3.06 13.46 -2.54
C PHE A 6 2.56 14.82 -2.05
N ASP A 7 3.29 15.91 -2.29
CA ASP A 7 2.90 17.25 -1.84
C ASP A 7 1.58 17.71 -2.47
N LYS A 8 1.40 17.46 -3.78
CA LYS A 8 0.17 17.81 -4.49
C LYS A 8 -1.05 17.15 -3.85
N ILE A 9 -0.95 15.88 -3.51
CA ILE A 9 -2.05 15.13 -2.91
C ILE A 9 -2.21 15.51 -1.44
N TRP A 10 -1.13 15.52 -0.67
CA TRP A 10 -1.16 15.89 0.74
C TRP A 10 -1.84 17.25 0.96
N ASP A 11 -1.36 18.28 0.26
CA ASP A 11 -1.82 19.66 0.47
C ASP A 11 -3.30 19.85 0.07
N GLN A 12 -3.81 19.06 -0.90
CA GLN A 12 -5.24 19.06 -1.25
C GLN A 12 -6.14 18.46 -0.16
N HIS A 13 -5.60 17.60 0.70
CA HIS A 13 -6.37 16.87 1.70
C HIS A 13 -6.20 17.41 3.12
N VAL A 14 -5.32 18.38 3.36
CA VAL A 14 -5.21 19.06 4.65
C VAL A 14 -6.48 19.89 4.91
N ILE A 15 -7.21 19.52 5.96
CA ILE A 15 -8.41 20.24 6.43
C ILE A 15 -8.01 21.30 7.46
N ALA A 16 -7.07 20.98 8.36
CA ALA A 16 -6.63 21.88 9.42
C ALA A 16 -5.17 21.61 9.80
N ASP A 17 -4.44 22.68 10.11
CA ASP A 17 -3.15 22.61 10.81
C ASP A 17 -3.43 22.55 12.32
N LEU A 18 -2.92 21.51 12.98
CA LEU A 18 -3.08 21.27 14.41
C LEU A 18 -1.84 21.71 15.21
N GLY A 19 -0.83 22.25 14.55
CA GLY A 19 0.44 22.67 15.14
C GLY A 19 1.45 21.54 15.31
N ASN A 20 2.70 21.90 15.58
CA ASN A 20 3.82 20.97 15.81
C ASN A 20 4.05 19.95 14.67
N GLY A 21 3.67 20.31 13.45
CA GLY A 21 3.80 19.45 12.26
C GLY A 21 2.68 18.42 12.10
N PHE A 22 1.65 18.45 12.94
CA PHE A 22 0.45 17.63 12.80
C PHE A 22 -0.64 18.38 12.03
N VAL A 23 -1.32 17.66 11.15
CA VAL A 23 -2.47 18.16 10.39
C VAL A 23 -3.61 17.17 10.49
N LEU A 24 -4.83 17.67 10.30
CA LEU A 24 -6.01 16.84 10.08
C LEU A 24 -6.19 16.64 8.57
N LEU A 25 -6.09 15.39 8.10
CA LEU A 25 -6.30 15.00 6.72
C LEU A 25 -7.71 14.49 6.47
N HIS A 26 -8.28 14.83 5.31
CA HIS A 26 -9.43 14.14 4.76
C HIS A 26 -9.03 12.75 4.25
N ILE A 27 -9.89 11.76 4.46
CA ILE A 27 -9.74 10.40 3.94
C ILE A 27 -10.82 10.14 2.86
N ASP A 28 -10.45 10.00 1.59
CA ASP A 28 -11.44 9.76 0.53
C ASP A 28 -12.03 8.36 0.57
N ARG A 29 -11.24 7.36 0.97
CA ARG A 29 -11.64 5.95 0.96
C ARG A 29 -11.16 5.23 2.22
N LEU A 30 -12.08 4.48 2.81
CA LEU A 30 -11.78 3.54 3.89
C LEU A 30 -12.06 2.12 3.39
N LEU A 31 -11.06 1.26 3.42
CA LEU A 31 -11.23 -0.16 3.17
C LEU A 31 -11.24 -0.92 4.50
N LEU A 32 -12.11 -1.92 4.60
CA LEU A 32 -12.27 -2.77 5.78
C LEU A 32 -12.04 -4.23 5.39
N HIS A 33 -11.31 -4.94 6.26
CA HIS A 33 -11.23 -6.39 6.24
C HIS A 33 -11.81 -6.98 7.53
N ASP A 34 -12.00 -8.29 7.53
CA ASP A 34 -12.68 -9.06 8.57
C ASP A 34 -11.90 -9.13 9.89
N LEU A 35 -10.57 -9.09 9.86
CA LEU A 35 -9.76 -9.20 11.09
C LEU A 35 -9.82 -7.95 11.97
N SER A 36 -9.64 -6.75 11.39
CA SER A 36 -9.56 -5.50 12.14
C SER A 36 -10.74 -4.55 11.87
N GLY A 37 -11.21 -4.50 10.63
CA GLY A 37 -12.20 -3.52 10.16
C GLY A 37 -13.59 -3.77 10.75
N GLY A 38 -14.07 -5.02 10.73
CA GLY A 38 -15.35 -5.39 11.35
C GLY A 38 -15.39 -5.06 12.85
N LYS A 39 -14.29 -5.34 13.55
CA LYS A 39 -14.13 -5.01 14.98
C LYS A 39 -14.14 -3.49 15.21
N ALA A 40 -13.36 -2.72 14.45
CA ALA A 40 -13.30 -1.27 14.60
C ALA A 40 -14.66 -0.60 14.30
N LEU A 41 -15.39 -1.11 13.31
CA LEU A 41 -16.73 -0.66 12.98
C LEU A 41 -17.70 -0.89 14.14
N ARG A 42 -17.70 -2.10 14.73
CA ARG A 42 -18.49 -2.41 15.93
C ARG A 42 -18.13 -1.50 17.10
N GLU A 43 -16.83 -1.29 17.35
CA GLU A 43 -16.35 -0.45 18.43
C GLU A 43 -16.79 1.01 18.28
N ALA A 44 -16.74 1.57 17.07
CA ALA A 44 -17.23 2.92 16.80
C ALA A 44 -18.73 3.03 17.15
N ILE A 45 -19.53 2.05 16.70
CA ILE A 45 -20.98 2.00 16.96
C ILE A 45 -21.27 1.90 18.46
N ASP A 46 -20.54 1.05 19.19
CA ASP A 46 -20.69 0.86 20.64
C ASP A 46 -20.39 2.12 21.43
N LYS A 47 -19.44 2.93 20.94
CA LYS A 47 -19.12 4.24 21.49
C LYS A 47 -20.11 5.34 21.10
N GLY A 48 -21.16 5.01 20.34
CA GLY A 48 -22.17 5.95 19.88
C GLY A 48 -21.80 6.72 18.63
N TYR A 49 -20.75 6.33 17.91
CA TYR A 49 -20.30 6.97 16.68
C TYR A 49 -20.76 6.16 15.45
N PRO A 50 -21.83 6.59 14.74
CA PRO A 50 -22.15 6.01 13.44
C PRO A 50 -21.05 6.35 12.42
N PRO A 51 -20.84 5.52 11.38
CA PRO A 51 -19.88 5.84 10.33
C PRO A 51 -20.22 7.15 9.63
N ALA A 52 -19.26 8.06 9.54
CA ALA A 52 -19.47 9.42 9.00
C ALA A 52 -19.78 9.43 7.50
N GLN A 53 -19.12 8.57 6.71
CA GLN A 53 -19.37 8.43 5.27
C GLN A 53 -19.43 6.95 4.84
N PRO A 54 -20.54 6.24 5.12
CA PRO A 54 -20.71 4.83 4.74
C PRO A 54 -20.49 4.59 3.24
N ARG A 55 -20.89 5.54 2.39
CA ARG A 55 -20.72 5.48 0.92
C ARG A 55 -19.26 5.51 0.44
N LEU A 56 -18.33 5.93 1.29
CA LEU A 56 -16.89 6.00 1.00
C LEU A 56 -16.13 4.83 1.66
N THR A 57 -16.86 3.93 2.32
CA THR A 57 -16.34 2.76 3.00
C THR A 57 -16.70 1.49 2.24
N TYR A 58 -15.73 0.60 2.09
CA TYR A 58 -15.90 -0.67 1.38
C TYR A 58 -15.28 -1.80 2.19
N GLY A 59 -15.93 -2.97 2.19
CA GLY A 59 -15.46 -4.14 2.94
C GLY A 59 -15.23 -5.35 2.04
N THR A 60 -14.26 -6.18 2.39
CA THR A 60 -14.09 -7.55 1.85
C THR A 60 -13.54 -8.46 2.95
N PRO A 61 -14.03 -9.69 3.13
CA PRO A 61 -13.37 -10.66 4.00
C PRO A 61 -12.23 -11.37 3.25
N ASP A 62 -11.04 -11.36 3.83
CA ASP A 62 -9.85 -11.95 3.21
C ASP A 62 -8.81 -12.49 4.21
N HIS A 63 -8.87 -12.10 5.49
CA HIS A 63 -7.87 -12.49 6.50
C HIS A 63 -8.22 -13.76 7.26
N THR A 64 -9.52 -14.01 7.50
CA THR A 64 -9.99 -15.16 8.30
C THR A 64 -10.73 -16.17 7.43
N MET A 65 -10.43 -16.17 6.13
CA MET A 65 -10.98 -17.10 5.17
C MET A 65 -10.07 -18.31 4.96
N SER A 66 -10.66 -19.52 4.94
CA SER A 66 -9.90 -20.73 4.63
C SER A 66 -9.35 -20.70 3.20
N THR A 67 -8.17 -21.25 2.95
CA THR A 67 -7.64 -21.43 1.59
C THR A 67 -8.12 -22.72 0.92
N LYS A 68 -8.94 -23.55 1.60
CA LYS A 68 -9.44 -24.82 1.07
C LYS A 68 -10.36 -24.60 -0.15
N PRO A 69 -10.29 -25.45 -1.19
CA PRO A 69 -11.29 -25.46 -2.26
C PRO A 69 -12.71 -25.64 -1.70
N GLY A 70 -13.69 -24.92 -2.26
CA GLY A 70 -15.09 -24.97 -1.81
C GLY A 70 -15.35 -24.32 -0.44
N ARG A 71 -14.44 -23.45 0.03
CA ARG A 71 -14.59 -22.74 1.31
C ARG A 71 -15.93 -22.02 1.44
N THR A 72 -16.41 -22.01 2.66
CA THR A 72 -17.56 -21.23 3.14
C THR A 72 -17.15 -20.41 4.36
N ASP A 73 -18.07 -19.58 4.85
CA ASP A 73 -17.93 -18.82 6.10
C ASP A 73 -17.74 -19.69 7.35
N LYS A 74 -18.06 -21.00 7.27
CA LYS A 74 -17.88 -21.96 8.37
C LYS A 74 -16.61 -22.81 8.25
N THR A 75 -15.89 -22.70 7.14
CA THR A 75 -14.72 -23.56 6.88
C THR A 75 -13.53 -23.23 7.80
N TYR A 76 -13.51 -22.01 8.35
CA TYR A 76 -12.57 -21.59 9.39
C TYR A 76 -13.34 -21.07 10.62
N PRO A 77 -13.65 -21.94 11.60
CA PRO A 77 -14.50 -21.58 12.74
C PRO A 77 -14.07 -20.33 13.53
N PRO A 78 -12.77 -20.04 13.73
CA PRO A 78 -12.37 -18.80 14.42
C PRO A 78 -12.74 -17.52 13.67
N GLY A 79 -12.88 -17.57 12.34
CA GLY A 79 -13.26 -16.42 11.51
C GLY A 79 -14.77 -16.17 11.42
N GLU A 80 -15.60 -17.18 11.68
CA GLU A 80 -17.06 -17.08 11.54
C GLU A 80 -17.67 -15.91 12.34
N PRO A 81 -17.31 -15.68 13.63
CA PRO A 81 -17.86 -14.56 14.39
C PRO A 81 -17.45 -13.19 13.83
N LEU A 82 -16.24 -13.08 13.28
CA LEU A 82 -15.71 -11.84 12.69
C LEU A 82 -16.46 -11.49 11.40
N LEU A 83 -16.62 -12.47 10.51
CA LEU A 83 -17.39 -12.30 9.28
C LEU A 83 -18.87 -12.00 9.56
N ARG A 84 -19.48 -12.69 10.52
CA ARG A 84 -20.86 -12.41 10.94
C ARG A 84 -21.02 -10.97 11.43
N SER A 85 -20.11 -10.51 12.31
CA SER A 85 -20.12 -9.15 12.81
C SER A 85 -19.92 -8.11 11.70
N MET A 86 -19.01 -8.36 10.76
CA MET A 86 -18.78 -7.50 9.60
C MET A 86 -20.03 -7.42 8.71
N ARG A 87 -20.68 -8.54 8.41
CA ARG A 87 -21.93 -8.57 7.62
C ARG A 87 -23.05 -7.78 8.29
N GLU A 88 -23.28 -8.00 9.59
CA GLU A 88 -24.32 -7.30 10.34
C GLU A 88 -24.09 -5.78 10.34
N THR A 89 -22.87 -5.36 10.68
CA THR A 89 -22.53 -3.93 10.81
C THR A 89 -22.49 -3.22 9.45
N THR A 90 -21.93 -3.84 8.42
CA THR A 90 -21.91 -3.24 7.07
C THR A 90 -23.32 -3.12 6.49
N SER A 91 -24.14 -4.16 6.62
CA SER A 91 -25.55 -4.14 6.19
C SER A 91 -26.35 -3.04 6.89
N ARG A 92 -26.20 -2.92 8.22
CA ARG A 92 -26.90 -1.90 9.03
C ARG A 92 -26.67 -0.46 8.55
N TYR A 93 -25.47 -0.15 8.04
CA TYR A 93 -25.10 1.21 7.62
C TYR A 93 -25.02 1.38 6.10
N GLY A 94 -25.40 0.37 5.32
CA GLY A 94 -25.33 0.42 3.86
C GLY A 94 -23.91 0.51 3.31
N ILE A 95 -22.93 -0.05 4.03
CA ILE A 95 -21.54 -0.15 3.57
C ILE A 95 -21.45 -1.29 2.56
N LYS A 96 -20.85 -1.04 1.40
CA LYS A 96 -20.68 -2.07 0.36
C LYS A 96 -19.70 -3.14 0.84
N LEU A 97 -20.19 -4.37 0.98
CA LEU A 97 -19.40 -5.56 1.25
C LEU A 97 -19.28 -6.40 -0.03
N PHE A 98 -18.05 -6.69 -0.45
CA PHE A 98 -17.74 -7.72 -1.45
C PHE A 98 -17.58 -9.05 -0.72
N ASP A 99 -18.71 -9.70 -0.44
CA ASP A 99 -18.77 -10.85 0.48
C ASP A 99 -18.25 -12.14 -0.18
N LEU A 100 -17.94 -13.13 0.65
CA LEU A 100 -17.50 -14.44 0.20
C LEU A 100 -18.46 -15.04 -0.85
N GLY A 101 -17.90 -15.39 -2.01
CA GLY A 101 -18.64 -15.98 -3.13
C GLY A 101 -19.34 -14.97 -4.03
N GLN A 102 -19.18 -13.65 -3.79
CA GLN A 102 -19.64 -12.60 -4.69
C GLN A 102 -18.52 -12.18 -5.64
N ASP A 103 -18.91 -11.72 -6.83
CA ASP A 103 -17.99 -11.07 -7.77
C ASP A 103 -17.36 -9.84 -7.11
N GLY A 104 -16.05 -9.68 -7.33
CA GLY A 104 -15.25 -8.62 -6.74
C GLY A 104 -14.72 -8.92 -5.33
N GLN A 105 -15.04 -10.08 -4.72
CA GLN A 105 -14.38 -10.50 -3.48
C GLN A 105 -12.93 -10.93 -3.74
N GLY A 106 -12.02 -10.46 -2.90
CA GLY A 106 -10.60 -10.81 -2.97
C GLY A 106 -9.79 -10.19 -1.84
N ILE A 107 -8.47 -10.34 -1.92
CA ILE A 107 -7.53 -9.65 -1.02
C ILE A 107 -7.77 -8.15 -1.14
N VAL A 108 -7.90 -7.44 -0.02
CA VAL A 108 -8.36 -6.04 0.02
C VAL A 108 -7.55 -5.10 -0.89
N HIS A 109 -6.24 -5.32 -0.98
CA HIS A 109 -5.33 -4.52 -1.81
C HIS A 109 -5.29 -4.92 -3.28
N VAL A 110 -5.90 -6.04 -3.66
CA VAL A 110 -6.14 -6.46 -5.06
C VAL A 110 -7.54 -6.01 -5.50
N MET A 111 -8.54 -6.24 -4.64
CA MET A 111 -9.92 -5.84 -4.85
C MET A 111 -10.03 -4.32 -5.08
N GLY A 112 -9.38 -3.50 -4.27
CA GLY A 112 -9.48 -2.04 -4.39
C GLY A 112 -9.10 -1.51 -5.78
N PRO A 113 -7.91 -1.85 -6.32
CA PRO A 113 -7.53 -1.51 -7.70
C PRO A 113 -8.45 -2.13 -8.76
N GLU A 114 -8.76 -3.43 -8.68
CA GLU A 114 -9.57 -4.14 -9.70
C GLU A 114 -10.99 -3.59 -9.82
N GLN A 115 -11.57 -3.15 -8.70
CA GLN A 115 -12.90 -2.55 -8.65
C GLN A 115 -12.89 -1.06 -9.07
N GLY A 116 -11.73 -0.42 -9.17
CA GLY A 116 -11.62 1.02 -9.41
C GLY A 116 -11.92 1.88 -8.17
N LEU A 117 -11.77 1.31 -6.97
CA LEU A 117 -11.88 2.05 -5.70
C LEU A 117 -10.61 2.85 -5.40
N THR A 118 -9.49 2.42 -5.97
CA THR A 118 -8.20 3.12 -5.89
C THR A 118 -8.07 4.06 -7.07
N LEU A 119 -8.03 5.37 -6.81
CA LEU A 119 -7.97 6.38 -7.84
C LEU A 119 -6.74 7.27 -7.64
N PRO A 120 -6.12 7.78 -8.72
CA PRO A 120 -5.04 8.73 -8.59
C PRO A 120 -5.51 9.98 -7.85
N GLY A 121 -4.65 10.48 -6.96
CA GLY A 121 -4.92 11.70 -6.21
C GLY A 121 -5.72 11.51 -4.93
N THR A 122 -6.22 10.31 -4.61
CA THR A 122 -7.03 10.10 -3.41
C THR A 122 -6.20 9.73 -2.18
N THR A 123 -6.71 10.05 -0.99
CA THR A 123 -6.27 9.44 0.29
C THR A 123 -7.05 8.16 0.58
N LEU A 124 -6.35 7.07 0.88
CA LEU A 124 -6.95 5.75 1.14
C LEU A 124 -6.31 5.10 2.35
N VAL A 125 -7.13 4.61 3.29
CA VAL A 125 -6.63 3.92 4.48
C VAL A 125 -7.32 2.58 4.70
N CYS A 126 -6.61 1.65 5.32
CA CYS A 126 -7.11 0.36 5.75
C CYS A 126 -6.38 -0.06 7.04
N GLY A 127 -6.99 -0.98 7.79
CA GLY A 127 -6.39 -1.61 8.97
C GLY A 127 -5.28 -2.60 8.69
N ASP A 128 -4.61 -2.47 7.54
CA ASP A 128 -3.59 -3.39 7.03
C ASP A 128 -2.31 -2.61 6.69
N SER A 129 -1.15 -3.19 7.01
CA SER A 129 0.15 -2.55 6.82
C SER A 129 0.51 -2.29 5.35
N HIS A 130 0.04 -3.15 4.43
CA HIS A 130 0.34 -3.11 3.00
C HIS A 130 -0.62 -2.22 2.20
N THR A 131 -1.38 -1.35 2.87
CA THR A 131 -2.22 -0.35 2.21
C THR A 131 -1.43 0.57 1.27
N SER A 132 -0.12 0.69 1.45
CA SER A 132 0.78 1.34 0.51
C SER A 132 0.64 0.83 -0.93
N THR A 133 0.21 -0.43 -1.15
CA THR A 133 -0.06 -1.04 -2.47
C THR A 133 -0.84 -0.12 -3.41
N HIS A 134 -1.86 0.58 -2.88
CA HIS A 134 -2.74 1.45 -3.65
C HIS A 134 -2.02 2.66 -4.28
N GLY A 135 -0.85 3.04 -3.76
CA GLY A 135 -0.04 4.09 -4.37
C GLY A 135 0.58 3.72 -5.72
N GLY A 136 0.54 2.46 -6.15
CA GLY A 136 0.90 2.06 -7.51
C GLY A 136 -0.01 2.66 -8.59
N LEU A 137 -1.18 3.18 -8.19
CA LEU A 137 -2.12 3.95 -9.00
C LEU A 137 -2.07 5.46 -8.71
N GLY A 138 -1.07 5.94 -7.96
CA GLY A 138 -0.93 7.36 -7.60
C GLY A 138 -1.83 7.84 -6.47
N SER A 139 -2.31 6.94 -5.60
CA SER A 139 -3.05 7.28 -4.37
C SER A 139 -2.11 7.48 -3.18
N LEU A 140 -2.40 8.45 -2.31
CA LEU A 140 -1.76 8.57 -1.00
C LEU A 140 -2.40 7.56 -0.04
N ALA A 141 -1.83 6.37 0.02
CA ALA A 141 -2.41 5.26 0.76
C ALA A 141 -1.49 4.70 1.83
N PHE A 142 -2.04 4.45 3.03
CA PHE A 142 -1.26 3.99 4.18
C PHE A 142 -2.09 3.21 5.20
N GLY A 143 -1.43 2.25 5.85
CA GLY A 143 -2.02 1.42 6.90
C GLY A 143 -2.21 2.20 8.20
N ILE A 144 -3.28 1.89 8.92
CA ILE A 144 -3.65 2.54 10.18
C ILE A 144 -4.00 1.52 11.27
N GLY A 145 -3.80 1.88 12.53
CA GLY A 145 -4.11 1.03 13.68
C GLY A 145 -5.60 0.95 14.01
N SER A 146 -5.98 0.06 14.94
CA SER A 146 -7.39 -0.13 15.31
C SER A 146 -8.05 1.14 15.90
N SER A 147 -7.35 1.89 16.74
CA SER A 147 -7.89 3.15 17.30
C SER A 147 -8.03 4.23 16.23
N GLU A 148 -7.08 4.28 15.31
CA GLU A 148 -7.14 5.15 14.13
C GLU A 148 -8.33 4.77 13.22
N LEU A 149 -8.58 3.49 12.99
CA LEU A 149 -9.76 3.03 12.24
C LEU A 149 -11.07 3.54 12.85
N VAL A 150 -11.24 3.40 14.17
CA VAL A 150 -12.43 3.92 14.87
C VAL A 150 -12.58 5.42 14.64
N HIS A 151 -11.48 6.17 14.67
CA HIS A 151 -11.49 7.60 14.42
C HIS A 151 -11.89 7.95 12.97
N VAL A 152 -11.35 7.27 11.96
CA VAL A 152 -11.73 7.50 10.55
C VAL A 152 -13.20 7.12 10.33
N ILE A 153 -13.66 6.01 10.91
CA ILE A 153 -15.06 5.60 10.82
C ILE A 153 -15.96 6.71 11.38
N ALA A 154 -15.60 7.28 12.54
CA ALA A 154 -16.40 8.30 13.21
C ALA A 154 -16.34 9.68 12.53
N THR A 155 -15.27 10.01 11.78
CA THR A 155 -15.00 11.41 11.35
C THR A 155 -14.71 11.59 9.87
N GLN A 156 -14.34 10.53 9.15
CA GLN A 156 -13.74 10.57 7.81
C GLN A 156 -12.43 11.39 7.73
N THR A 157 -11.73 11.53 8.85
CA THR A 157 -10.49 12.28 8.94
C THR A 157 -9.42 11.53 9.71
N MET A 158 -8.18 11.98 9.58
CA MET A 158 -7.05 11.41 10.30
C MET A 158 -6.03 12.47 10.69
N VAL A 159 -5.57 12.45 11.94
CA VAL A 159 -4.41 13.25 12.35
C VAL A 159 -3.14 12.58 11.84
N GLN A 160 -2.32 13.29 11.06
CA GLN A 160 -1.03 12.80 10.57
C GLN A 160 0.05 13.86 10.70
N ARG A 161 1.30 13.42 10.80
CA ARG A 161 2.48 14.27 10.65
C ARG A 161 2.98 14.16 9.22
N LYS A 162 3.28 15.29 8.56
CA LYS A 162 3.78 15.27 7.17
C LYS A 162 5.12 14.52 7.10
N PRO A 163 5.21 13.37 6.39
CA PRO A 163 6.49 12.70 6.18
C PRO A 163 7.40 13.51 5.26
N LYS A 164 8.69 13.22 5.33
CA LYS A 164 9.68 13.67 4.34
C LYS A 164 9.49 12.96 3.00
N ARG A 165 10.08 13.46 1.92
CA ARG A 165 9.99 12.85 0.58
C ARG A 165 11.25 12.05 0.27
N LEU A 166 11.09 10.77 -0.08
CA LEU A 166 12.17 9.92 -0.60
C LEU A 166 11.84 9.57 -2.04
N ARG A 167 12.78 9.72 -2.98
CA ARG A 167 12.65 9.20 -4.34
C ARG A 167 13.57 8.01 -4.56
N ALA A 168 13.02 6.92 -5.06
CA ALA A 168 13.77 5.77 -5.53
C ALA A 168 13.65 5.69 -7.06
N ASN A 169 14.72 6.06 -7.76
CA ASN A 169 14.80 6.00 -9.22
C ASN A 169 15.29 4.62 -9.66
N PHE A 170 14.54 3.94 -10.52
CA PHE A 170 14.99 2.74 -11.20
C PHE A 170 15.23 3.06 -12.67
N GLU A 171 16.50 3.14 -13.07
CA GLU A 171 16.91 3.55 -14.41
C GLU A 171 17.44 2.38 -15.23
N GLY A 172 17.13 2.38 -16.52
CA GLY A 172 17.44 1.28 -17.44
C GLY A 172 16.22 0.40 -17.73
N LYS A 173 16.49 -0.83 -18.16
CA LYS A 173 15.48 -1.84 -18.55
C LYS A 173 15.63 -3.07 -17.65
N LEU A 174 14.52 -3.76 -17.41
CA LEU A 174 14.54 -5.05 -16.73
C LEU A 174 15.20 -6.08 -17.64
N GLU A 175 16.20 -6.79 -17.12
CA GLU A 175 16.81 -7.93 -17.80
C GLU A 175 15.84 -9.15 -17.80
N PRO A 176 16.02 -10.14 -18.69
CA PRO A 176 15.19 -11.33 -18.72
C PRO A 176 15.11 -12.03 -17.35
N GLY A 177 13.89 -12.32 -16.90
CA GLY A 177 13.64 -12.97 -15.60
C GLY A 177 13.57 -12.00 -14.41
N VAL A 178 13.90 -10.71 -14.60
CA VAL A 178 13.76 -9.66 -13.59
C VAL A 178 12.35 -9.08 -13.64
N THR A 179 11.76 -8.87 -12.48
CA THR A 179 10.41 -8.35 -12.28
C THR A 179 10.40 -7.16 -11.32
N ALA A 180 9.24 -6.52 -11.14
CA ALA A 180 9.08 -5.51 -10.10
C ALA A 180 9.34 -6.03 -8.68
N LYS A 181 9.14 -7.34 -8.43
CA LYS A 181 9.47 -7.94 -7.13
C LYS A 181 10.98 -7.87 -6.89
N ASP A 182 11.78 -8.13 -7.92
CA ASP A 182 13.24 -8.09 -7.85
C ASP A 182 13.75 -6.67 -7.66
N MET A 183 13.12 -5.69 -8.33
CA MET A 183 13.41 -4.26 -8.14
C MET A 183 13.28 -3.83 -6.68
N ILE A 184 12.13 -4.09 -6.06
CA ILE A 184 11.88 -3.64 -4.69
C ILE A 184 12.66 -4.47 -3.66
N LEU A 185 12.85 -5.77 -3.87
CA LEU A 185 13.72 -6.58 -3.02
C LEU A 185 15.17 -6.06 -3.07
N HIS A 186 15.70 -5.78 -4.25
CA HIS A 186 17.03 -5.23 -4.41
C HIS A 186 17.19 -3.92 -3.63
N LEU A 187 16.24 -2.99 -3.78
CA LEU A 187 16.22 -1.72 -3.03
C LEU A 187 16.19 -1.94 -1.51
N ILE A 188 15.34 -2.85 -1.02
CA ILE A 188 15.24 -3.18 0.42
C ILE A 188 16.54 -3.82 0.93
N GLY A 189 17.17 -4.70 0.14
CA GLY A 189 18.46 -5.30 0.46
C GLY A 189 19.60 -4.28 0.55
N GLU A 190 19.62 -3.30 -0.35
CA GLU A 190 20.62 -2.22 -0.35
C GLU A 190 20.42 -1.24 0.81
N LEU A 191 19.19 -0.79 1.05
CA LEU A 191 18.91 0.30 1.98
C LEU A 191 18.56 -0.16 3.40
N GLY A 192 18.08 -1.39 3.56
CA GLY A 192 17.62 -1.95 4.82
C GLY A 192 16.18 -1.61 5.19
N THR A 193 15.69 -2.30 6.23
CA THR A 193 14.29 -2.25 6.67
C THR A 193 13.83 -0.94 7.32
N ALA A 194 14.76 -0.04 7.67
CA ALA A 194 14.46 1.25 8.30
C ALA A 194 14.62 2.45 7.35
N ALA A 195 14.99 2.22 6.09
CA ALA A 195 15.41 3.28 5.17
C ALA A 195 14.33 4.32 4.85
N GLY A 196 13.06 3.91 4.87
CA GLY A 196 11.88 4.70 4.59
C GLY A 196 11.17 5.23 5.83
N THR A 197 11.66 4.95 7.05
CA THR A 197 11.01 5.43 8.27
C THR A 197 10.91 6.96 8.29
N GLY A 198 9.68 7.47 8.37
CA GLY A 198 9.39 8.91 8.35
C GLY A 198 9.36 9.53 6.95
N TYR A 199 9.44 8.73 5.88
CA TYR A 199 9.35 9.16 4.49
C TYR A 199 8.08 8.65 3.80
N SER A 200 7.61 9.42 2.83
CA SER A 200 6.76 8.96 1.73
C SER A 200 7.67 8.68 0.54
N VAL A 201 7.56 7.49 -0.04
CA VAL A 201 8.45 7.03 -1.11
C VAL A 201 7.79 7.24 -2.47
N GLU A 202 8.48 7.90 -3.39
CA GLU A 202 8.10 7.97 -4.80
C GLU A 202 9.01 7.05 -5.62
N TYR A 203 8.42 6.05 -6.26
CA TYR A 203 9.13 5.17 -7.19
C TYR A 203 9.05 5.76 -8.60
N ALA A 204 10.23 6.03 -9.18
CA ALA A 204 10.37 6.74 -10.44
C ALA A 204 11.44 6.07 -11.34
N GLY A 205 11.73 6.70 -12.48
CA GLY A 205 12.73 6.23 -13.44
C GLY A 205 12.17 5.44 -14.61
N SER A 206 13.02 5.18 -15.62
CA SER A 206 12.58 4.57 -16.88
C SER A 206 11.99 3.18 -16.71
N ALA A 207 12.52 2.40 -15.76
CA ALA A 207 12.05 1.05 -15.50
C ALA A 207 10.63 1.05 -14.92
N VAL A 208 10.35 1.95 -13.97
CA VAL A 208 9.01 2.10 -13.35
C VAL A 208 7.97 2.53 -14.38
N ARG A 209 8.31 3.49 -15.26
CA ARG A 209 7.40 3.94 -16.33
C ARG A 209 7.03 2.81 -17.30
N ALA A 210 7.95 1.87 -17.53
CA ALA A 210 7.73 0.72 -18.41
C ALA A 210 6.88 -0.40 -17.75
N LEU A 211 6.60 -0.33 -16.44
CA LEU A 211 5.83 -1.35 -15.74
C LEU A 211 4.33 -1.25 -16.04
N PRO A 212 3.63 -2.39 -16.18
CA PRO A 212 2.17 -2.43 -16.07
C PRO A 212 1.73 -2.08 -14.64
N VAL A 213 0.44 -1.74 -14.46
CA VAL A 213 -0.09 -1.29 -13.16
C VAL A 213 0.14 -2.32 -12.06
N GLU A 214 -0.08 -3.60 -12.33
CA GLU A 214 0.06 -4.69 -11.36
C GLU A 214 1.49 -4.79 -10.80
N ALA A 215 2.48 -4.51 -11.64
CA ALA A 215 3.87 -4.47 -11.24
C ALA A 215 4.19 -3.21 -10.40
N ARG A 216 3.53 -2.07 -10.66
CA ARG A 216 3.60 -0.87 -9.80
C ARG A 216 2.97 -1.12 -8.44
N LEU A 217 1.85 -1.83 -8.38
CA LEU A 217 1.24 -2.28 -7.13
C LEU A 217 2.22 -3.12 -6.31
N THR A 218 3.00 -4.00 -6.96
CA THR A 218 4.03 -4.82 -6.31
C THR A 218 5.14 -3.96 -5.67
N LEU A 219 5.63 -2.93 -6.36
CA LEU A 219 6.61 -1.99 -5.78
C LEU A 219 6.05 -1.31 -4.53
N CYS A 220 4.84 -0.76 -4.64
CA CYS A 220 4.24 -0.02 -3.54
C CYS A 220 3.82 -0.92 -2.37
N ASN A 221 3.44 -2.17 -2.64
CA ASN A 221 3.09 -3.16 -1.62
C ASN A 221 4.22 -3.35 -0.61
N LEU A 222 5.46 -3.51 -1.09
CA LEU A 222 6.63 -3.79 -0.25
C LEU A 222 7.30 -2.53 0.34
N THR A 223 6.62 -1.38 0.28
CA THR A 223 7.14 -0.13 0.86
C THR A 223 7.23 -0.19 2.38
N ILE A 224 6.34 -0.97 3.02
CA ILE A 224 6.32 -1.08 4.48
C ILE A 224 7.49 -1.92 5.02
N GLU A 225 8.07 -2.79 4.20
CA GLU A 225 9.23 -3.63 4.50
C GLU A 225 10.53 -2.82 4.58
N MET A 226 10.56 -1.63 3.96
CA MET A 226 11.60 -0.61 4.18
C MET A 226 11.19 0.45 5.23
N GLY A 227 10.09 0.22 5.94
CA GLY A 227 9.64 1.06 7.07
C GLY A 227 8.89 2.33 6.67
N ALA A 228 8.58 2.52 5.38
CA ALA A 228 7.76 3.64 4.90
C ALA A 228 6.28 3.24 4.85
N ARG A 229 5.39 4.11 5.32
CA ARG A 229 3.94 3.84 5.34
C ARG A 229 3.26 4.04 3.98
N THR A 230 3.89 4.79 3.09
CA THR A 230 3.35 5.18 1.79
C THR A 230 4.43 5.00 0.72
N GLY A 231 4.08 4.33 -0.38
CA GLY A 231 4.86 4.28 -1.60
C GLY A 231 3.99 4.62 -2.80
N MET A 232 4.47 5.44 -3.73
CA MET A 232 3.66 6.00 -4.81
C MET A 232 4.37 5.91 -6.17
N VAL A 233 3.61 5.64 -7.22
CA VAL A 233 4.03 5.80 -8.61
C VAL A 233 3.16 6.89 -9.24
N ALA A 234 3.78 7.82 -9.97
CA ALA A 234 3.06 8.87 -10.68
C ALA A 234 2.10 8.25 -11.71
N PRO A 235 0.83 8.68 -11.75
CA PRO A 235 -0.13 8.14 -12.69
C PRO A 235 0.18 8.63 -14.11
N ASP A 236 0.09 7.73 -15.08
CA ASP A 236 0.30 7.99 -16.51
C ASP A 236 -0.80 7.33 -17.36
N ASP A 237 -0.63 7.30 -18.67
CA ASP A 237 -1.62 6.72 -19.58
C ASP A 237 -1.91 5.24 -19.28
N THR A 238 -0.91 4.45 -18.87
CA THR A 238 -1.08 3.06 -18.43
C THR A 238 -2.01 2.97 -17.21
N THR A 239 -1.90 3.91 -16.27
CA THR A 239 -2.81 4.01 -15.12
C THR A 239 -4.24 4.34 -15.56
N TYR A 240 -4.41 5.27 -16.50
CA TYR A 240 -5.74 5.68 -16.97
C TYR A 240 -6.41 4.56 -17.76
N GLU A 241 -5.68 3.87 -18.62
CA GLU A 241 -6.19 2.72 -19.37
C GLU A 241 -6.63 1.59 -18.44
N TYR A 242 -5.85 1.28 -17.40
CA TYR A 242 -6.22 0.28 -16.40
C TYR A 242 -7.54 0.59 -15.67
N LEU A 243 -7.79 1.87 -15.38
CA LEU A 243 -8.97 2.33 -14.64
C LEU A 243 -10.21 2.51 -15.52
N ASN A 244 -10.04 2.65 -16.84
CA ASN A 244 -11.15 2.90 -17.75
C ASN A 244 -12.14 1.73 -17.72
N GLY A 245 -13.43 2.04 -17.52
CA GLY A 245 -14.50 1.05 -17.50
C GLY A 245 -14.62 0.24 -16.19
N ARG A 246 -13.75 0.45 -15.19
CA ARG A 246 -13.91 -0.20 -13.87
C ARG A 246 -15.19 0.28 -13.18
N ASP A 247 -15.76 -0.60 -12.35
CA ASP A 247 -17.09 -0.41 -11.80
C ASP A 247 -17.24 0.87 -10.97
N TYR A 248 -16.24 1.15 -10.14
CA TYR A 248 -16.20 2.30 -9.24
C TYR A 248 -15.32 3.45 -9.73
N ALA A 249 -14.75 3.33 -10.94
CA ALA A 249 -14.07 4.44 -11.58
C ALA A 249 -15.08 5.46 -12.15
N PRO A 250 -14.68 6.73 -12.32
CA PRO A 250 -15.49 7.74 -12.99
C PRO A 250 -15.92 7.31 -14.40
N LYS A 251 -17.10 7.77 -14.86
CA LYS A 251 -17.65 7.44 -16.19
C LYS A 251 -18.11 8.70 -16.92
N GLY A 252 -18.17 8.64 -18.26
CA GLY A 252 -18.64 9.74 -19.12
C GLY A 252 -17.89 11.06 -18.85
N ALA A 253 -18.61 12.18 -18.77
CA ALA A 253 -17.97 13.49 -18.54
C ALA A 253 -17.16 13.58 -17.23
N MET A 254 -17.46 12.74 -16.22
CA MET A 254 -16.65 12.69 -14.99
C MET A 254 -15.31 11.99 -15.23
N TRP A 255 -15.25 11.01 -16.14
CA TRP A 255 -14.00 10.39 -16.57
C TRP A 255 -13.06 11.40 -17.21
N ASP A 256 -13.56 12.19 -18.16
CA ASP A 256 -12.74 13.20 -18.84
C ASP A 256 -12.16 14.23 -17.86
N ARG A 257 -12.98 14.66 -16.89
CA ARG A 257 -12.54 15.56 -15.80
C ARG A 257 -11.51 14.90 -14.89
N ALA A 258 -11.70 13.64 -14.55
CA ALA A 258 -10.79 12.88 -13.71
C ALA A 258 -9.43 12.72 -14.39
N VAL A 259 -9.39 12.27 -15.65
CA VAL A 259 -8.15 12.15 -16.43
C VAL A 259 -7.45 13.49 -16.58
N ALA A 260 -8.19 14.57 -16.89
CA ALA A 260 -7.62 15.91 -16.98
C ALA A 260 -6.96 16.34 -15.66
N HIS A 261 -7.58 16.04 -14.51
CA HIS A 261 -6.99 16.29 -13.20
C HIS A 261 -5.78 15.38 -12.92
N TRP A 262 -5.90 14.09 -13.19
CA TRP A 262 -4.83 13.12 -12.92
C TRP A 262 -3.54 13.44 -13.68
N ARG A 263 -3.64 14.01 -14.89
CA ARG A 263 -2.48 14.47 -15.66
C ARG A 263 -1.71 15.61 -15.00
N THR A 264 -2.28 16.29 -14.01
CA THR A 264 -1.61 17.34 -13.22
C THR A 264 -0.86 16.81 -12.00
N LEU A 265 -1.09 15.54 -11.63
CA LEU A 265 -0.56 14.92 -10.41
C LEU A 265 0.93 14.53 -10.47
N PRO A 266 1.50 14.07 -11.61
CA PRO A 266 2.92 13.71 -11.65
C PRO A 266 3.81 14.83 -11.10
N THR A 267 4.88 14.45 -10.40
CA THR A 267 5.83 15.40 -9.79
C THR A 267 6.28 16.46 -10.80
N ASP A 268 6.27 17.72 -10.38
CA ASP A 268 6.76 18.82 -11.21
C ASP A 268 8.25 18.62 -11.54
N PRO A 269 8.72 19.04 -12.73
CA PRO A 269 10.15 19.15 -13.00
C PRO A 269 10.84 19.95 -11.89
N ASP A 270 12.03 19.51 -11.49
CA ASP A 270 12.87 20.15 -10.46
C ASP A 270 12.26 20.21 -9.04
N ALA A 271 11.20 19.43 -8.75
CA ALA A 271 10.73 19.27 -7.37
C ALA A 271 11.79 18.55 -6.51
N GLU A 272 12.13 19.14 -5.37
CA GLU A 272 13.13 18.60 -4.45
C GLU A 272 12.61 17.40 -3.65
N PHE A 273 13.52 16.51 -3.27
CA PHE A 273 13.28 15.40 -2.35
C PHE A 273 14.25 15.50 -1.18
N ASP A 274 13.80 15.11 0.01
CA ASP A 274 14.65 15.07 1.20
C ASP A 274 15.74 14.00 1.08
N ARG A 275 15.48 12.95 0.30
CA ARG A 275 16.44 11.89 -0.03
C ARG A 275 16.16 11.32 -1.42
N GLU A 276 17.20 11.04 -2.17
CA GLU A 276 17.10 10.29 -3.43
C GLU A 276 18.04 9.09 -3.42
N HIS A 277 17.61 7.99 -4.03
CA HIS A 277 18.41 6.80 -4.29
C HIS A 277 18.18 6.35 -5.73
N THR A 278 19.24 5.96 -6.44
CA THR A 278 19.13 5.49 -7.82
C THR A 278 19.65 4.07 -7.93
N VAL A 279 18.82 3.19 -8.46
CA VAL A 279 19.12 1.81 -8.81
C VAL A 279 19.31 1.74 -10.32
N ASP A 280 20.50 1.32 -10.74
CA ASP A 280 20.77 0.98 -12.13
C ASP A 280 20.28 -0.45 -12.39
N MET A 281 19.26 -0.60 -13.22
CA MET A 281 18.61 -1.89 -13.48
C MET A 281 19.56 -2.94 -14.06
N LYS A 282 20.70 -2.56 -14.64
CA LYS A 282 21.72 -3.51 -15.09
C LYS A 282 22.35 -4.31 -13.94
N ASN A 283 22.26 -3.80 -12.72
CA ASN A 283 22.81 -4.44 -11.52
C ASN A 283 21.78 -5.32 -10.81
N VAL A 284 20.51 -5.33 -11.27
CA VAL A 284 19.43 -6.09 -10.66
C VAL A 284 19.29 -7.43 -11.38
N ALA A 285 19.71 -8.49 -10.72
CA ALA A 285 19.41 -9.88 -11.10
C ALA A 285 18.10 -10.33 -10.40
N PRO A 286 17.53 -11.51 -10.75
CA PRO A 286 16.45 -12.09 -9.95
C PRO A 286 16.86 -12.24 -8.48
N GLN A 287 15.99 -11.85 -7.56
CA GLN A 287 16.26 -11.72 -6.13
C GLN A 287 15.50 -12.77 -5.32
N ILE A 288 16.06 -13.14 -4.17
CA ILE A 288 15.41 -13.97 -3.15
C ILE A 288 15.79 -13.46 -1.75
N THR A 289 14.87 -13.59 -0.80
CA THR A 289 15.19 -13.40 0.62
C THR A 289 15.73 -14.71 1.20
N TRP A 290 16.97 -14.71 1.71
CA TRP A 290 17.62 -15.91 2.25
C TRP A 290 17.44 -16.10 3.76
N GLY A 291 16.91 -15.10 4.47
CA GLY A 291 16.84 -15.11 5.93
C GLY A 291 15.43 -14.86 6.49
N THR A 292 15.38 -14.37 7.73
CA THR A 292 14.13 -14.09 8.47
C THR A 292 13.75 -12.61 8.49
N SER A 293 14.54 -11.76 7.83
CA SER A 293 14.29 -10.32 7.69
C SER A 293 14.09 -9.95 6.22
N PRO A 294 13.18 -9.01 5.88
CA PRO A 294 13.01 -8.53 4.52
C PRO A 294 14.29 -7.96 3.88
N GLU A 295 15.25 -7.45 4.66
CA GLU A 295 16.55 -6.96 4.13
C GLU A 295 17.58 -8.07 3.88
N HIS A 296 17.30 -9.32 4.27
CA HIS A 296 18.17 -10.46 3.96
C HIS A 296 17.93 -10.90 2.52
N VAL A 297 18.26 -10.01 1.57
CA VAL A 297 18.05 -10.20 0.13
C VAL A 297 19.38 -10.56 -0.53
N ILE A 298 19.31 -11.44 -1.52
CA ILE A 298 20.43 -11.77 -2.37
C ILE A 298 19.96 -12.09 -3.79
N ALA A 299 20.82 -11.88 -4.78
CA ALA A 299 20.58 -12.40 -6.12
C ALA A 299 20.65 -13.93 -6.12
N VAL A 300 19.79 -14.58 -6.91
CA VAL A 300 19.64 -16.06 -6.93
C VAL A 300 20.91 -16.79 -7.38
N ASP A 301 21.86 -16.10 -8.02
CA ASP A 301 23.13 -16.62 -8.51
C ASP A 301 24.30 -16.43 -7.53
N ARG A 302 24.03 -15.97 -6.31
CA ARG A 302 25.04 -15.71 -5.27
C ARG A 302 24.94 -16.71 -4.13
N ALA A 303 26.09 -16.96 -3.50
CA ALA A 303 26.16 -17.77 -2.30
C ALA A 303 25.57 -17.04 -1.10
N ILE A 304 24.89 -17.78 -0.22
CA ILE A 304 24.35 -17.25 1.03
C ILE A 304 25.47 -16.57 1.84
N PRO A 305 25.23 -15.39 2.46
CA PRO A 305 26.30 -14.64 3.10
C PRO A 305 26.84 -15.33 4.37
N ASP A 306 28.16 -15.36 4.49
CA ASP A 306 28.88 -15.89 5.67
C ASP A 306 28.82 -14.90 6.84
N PRO A 307 28.22 -15.26 7.99
CA PRO A 307 28.11 -14.37 9.15
C PRO A 307 29.45 -13.88 9.70
N SER A 308 30.55 -14.63 9.50
CA SER A 308 31.88 -14.19 9.92
C SER A 308 32.35 -12.93 9.17
N LYS A 309 31.78 -12.68 7.99
CA LYS A 309 32.06 -11.51 7.14
C LYS A 309 31.03 -10.39 7.30
N ALA A 310 29.99 -10.59 8.12
CA ALA A 310 28.98 -9.57 8.38
C ALA A 310 29.57 -8.41 9.21
N PRO A 311 29.03 -7.18 9.04
CA PRO A 311 29.20 -6.11 10.03
C PRO A 311 28.85 -6.62 11.43
N GLU A 312 29.55 -6.12 12.45
CA GLU A 312 29.44 -6.63 13.83
C GLU A 312 27.99 -6.59 14.33
N GLU A 313 27.27 -5.51 14.01
CA GLU A 313 25.87 -5.30 14.36
C GLU A 313 24.89 -6.23 13.63
N LYS A 314 25.28 -6.81 12.49
CA LYS A 314 24.44 -7.73 11.69
C LYS A 314 24.77 -9.21 11.91
N ARG A 315 25.96 -9.52 12.43
CA ARG A 315 26.44 -10.91 12.61
C ARG A 315 25.45 -11.80 13.34
N GLY A 316 24.95 -11.36 14.49
CA GLY A 316 24.00 -12.14 15.28
C GLY A 316 22.66 -12.37 14.56
N ALA A 317 22.19 -11.40 13.77
CA ALA A 317 20.98 -11.55 12.97
C ALA A 317 21.16 -12.54 11.82
N TRP A 318 22.34 -12.55 11.18
CA TRP A 318 22.68 -13.51 10.13
C TRP A 318 22.79 -14.92 10.68
N GLU A 319 23.52 -15.14 11.78
CA GLU A 319 23.62 -16.44 12.45
C GLU A 319 22.25 -16.99 12.84
N ALA A 320 21.38 -16.15 13.42
CA ALA A 320 20.02 -16.53 13.77
C ALA A 320 19.17 -16.89 12.54
N ALA A 321 19.31 -16.13 11.45
CA ALA A 321 18.61 -16.39 10.20
C ALA A 321 19.03 -17.72 9.58
N LEU A 322 20.33 -18.01 9.47
CA LEU A 322 20.83 -19.28 8.93
C LEU A 322 20.36 -20.47 9.77
N LYS A 323 20.47 -20.35 11.10
CA LYS A 323 19.98 -21.38 12.02
C LYS A 323 18.48 -21.64 11.85
N TYR A 324 17.66 -20.59 11.71
CA TYR A 324 16.21 -20.72 11.51
C TYR A 324 15.88 -21.40 10.17
N GLN A 325 16.60 -21.04 9.11
CA GLN A 325 16.40 -21.60 7.76
C GLN A 325 17.00 -23.00 7.59
N GLY A 326 17.85 -23.46 8.51
CA GLY A 326 18.56 -24.73 8.40
C GLY A 326 19.65 -24.69 7.33
N LEU A 327 20.29 -23.53 7.15
CA LEU A 327 21.36 -23.29 6.18
C LEU A 327 22.73 -23.30 6.90
N GLU A 328 23.76 -23.79 6.21
CA GLU A 328 25.17 -23.80 6.66
C GLU A 328 26.02 -22.82 5.85
#